data_AF-A0A0L8MCI6-F1
#
_entry.id   AF-A0A0L8MCI6-F1
#
_cell.length_a   1.000
_cell.length_b   1.000
_cell.length_c   1.000
_cell.angle_alpha   90.00
_cell.angle_beta   90.00
_cell.angle_gamma   90.00
#
_symmetry.space_group_name_H-M   'P 1'
#
loop_
_entity.id
_entity.type
_entity.pdbx_description
1 polymer ?
#
loop_
_entity_poly.entity_id
_entity_poly.type
_entity_poly.pdbx_seq_one_letter_code
_entity_poly.pdbx_strand_id
1 'polypeptide(L)'
;MRRFFGRKRGVVPHPPELLAAAAENPGGSVAQIDTEYVSRPDGYVPTEAILGVWLVGADGKPTGVFEENPNYGLPTVDDFDKLTGCGHYLGWLGDPAAAVRDSVAGCLAEQAPGAHLEWLKILDEPRYLTGVRVRPDLENRTVITRAGLALSFALSVTAPERRREILTGVFTWVSAPLDEPGRRKDQVWLDLWMGLDRAEALLRDRILLVGRTQT
;
A
#
# COMPACT_ATOMS: atom_id res chain seq x y z
N MET A 1 -27.93 -26.11 8.53
CA MET A 1 -28.13 -26.67 7.17
C MET A 1 -28.20 -25.52 6.16
N ARG A 2 -27.13 -25.25 5.40
CA ARG A 2 -27.19 -24.30 4.28
C ARG A 2 -27.39 -25.08 2.99
N ARG A 3 -28.51 -24.83 2.30
CA ARG A 3 -28.83 -25.41 0.99
C ARG A 3 -27.93 -24.75 -0.06
N PHE A 4 -27.12 -25.54 -0.74
CA PHE A 4 -26.46 -25.14 -1.98
C PHE A 4 -27.52 -25.08 -3.09
N PHE A 5 -27.86 -23.88 -3.55
CA PHE A 5 -28.59 -23.70 -4.80
C PHE A 5 -27.56 -23.52 -5.92
N GLY A 6 -27.47 -24.52 -6.80
CA GLY A 6 -26.82 -24.32 -8.10
C GLY A 6 -27.56 -23.22 -8.86
N ARG A 7 -26.89 -22.11 -9.16
CA ARG A 7 -27.50 -20.96 -9.84
C ARG A 7 -27.31 -21.08 -11.35
N LYS A 8 -28.43 -21.10 -12.07
CA LYS A 8 -28.51 -20.86 -13.52
C LYS A 8 -27.88 -19.50 -13.84
N ARG A 9 -27.07 -19.43 -14.91
CA ARG A 9 -26.64 -18.18 -15.55
C ARG A 9 -27.88 -17.41 -16.02
N GLY A 10 -28.38 -16.51 -15.19
CA GLY A 10 -29.46 -15.59 -15.53
C GLY A 10 -28.86 -14.20 -15.77
N VAL A 11 -29.35 -13.51 -16.80
CA VAL A 11 -29.05 -12.10 -17.03
C VAL A 11 -29.55 -11.32 -15.82
N VAL A 12 -28.63 -10.85 -14.99
CA VAL A 12 -28.95 -9.98 -13.84
C VAL A 12 -29.25 -8.59 -14.42
N PRO A 13 -30.36 -7.94 -14.05
CA PRO A 13 -30.59 -6.55 -14.43
C PRO A 13 -29.43 -5.69 -13.96
N HIS A 14 -28.78 -5.01 -14.89
CA HIS A 14 -27.64 -4.16 -14.54
C HIS A 14 -28.10 -2.78 -14.06
N PRO A 15 -27.33 -2.12 -13.17
CA PRO A 15 -27.60 -0.76 -12.76
C PRO A 15 -27.61 0.22 -13.97
N PRO A 16 -28.41 1.30 -13.94
CA PRO A 16 -28.44 2.31 -15.00
C PRO A 16 -27.06 2.96 -15.25
N GLU A 17 -26.31 3.22 -14.19
CA GLU A 17 -24.97 3.79 -14.23
C GLU A 17 -23.95 2.90 -14.96
N LEU A 18 -24.23 1.59 -15.08
CA LEU A 18 -23.39 0.67 -15.87
C LEU A 18 -23.34 1.06 -17.34
N LEU A 19 -24.42 1.63 -17.90
CA LEU A 19 -24.48 1.93 -19.34
C LEU A 19 -23.44 2.97 -19.76
N ALA A 20 -23.28 4.03 -18.97
CA ALA A 20 -22.28 5.07 -19.24
C ALA A 20 -20.86 4.51 -19.07
N ALA A 21 -20.60 3.79 -17.97
CA ALA A 21 -19.31 3.19 -17.70
C ALA A 21 -18.91 2.13 -18.74
N ALA A 22 -19.87 1.35 -19.25
CA ALA A 22 -19.63 0.35 -20.29
C ALA A 22 -19.29 1.01 -21.64
N ALA A 23 -19.96 2.11 -21.99
CA ALA A 23 -19.65 2.85 -23.22
C ALA A 23 -18.21 3.41 -23.23
N GLU A 24 -17.68 3.74 -22.05
CA GLU A 24 -16.30 4.21 -21.87
C GLU A 24 -15.26 3.07 -21.89
N ASN A 25 -15.68 1.81 -21.71
CA ASN A 25 -14.80 0.65 -21.55
C ASN A 25 -15.13 -0.51 -22.52
N PRO A 26 -15.15 -0.29 -23.85
CA PRO A 26 -15.50 -1.32 -24.82
C PRO A 26 -14.52 -2.51 -24.81
N GLY A 27 -15.06 -3.73 -24.76
CA GLY A 27 -14.30 -4.98 -24.70
C GLY A 27 -13.61 -5.26 -23.36
N GLY A 28 -13.85 -4.42 -22.34
CA GLY A 28 -13.32 -4.59 -20.99
C GLY A 28 -14.37 -5.08 -19.99
N SER A 29 -14.28 -4.57 -18.77
CA SER A 29 -15.24 -4.82 -17.71
C SER A 29 -15.44 -3.59 -16.83
N VAL A 30 -16.58 -3.52 -16.15
CA VAL A 30 -16.89 -2.46 -15.18
C VAL A 30 -17.08 -3.10 -13.81
N ALA A 31 -16.29 -2.67 -12.83
CA ALA A 31 -16.38 -3.17 -11.46
C ALA A 31 -17.60 -2.60 -10.74
N GLN A 32 -18.31 -3.47 -10.02
CA GLN A 32 -19.30 -3.06 -9.03
C GLN A 32 -18.65 -3.04 -7.66
N ILE A 33 -18.65 -1.87 -7.01
CA ILE A 33 -17.92 -1.61 -5.77
C ILE A 33 -18.92 -1.49 -4.60
N ASP A 34 -18.60 -2.11 -3.47
CA ASP A 34 -19.32 -1.89 -2.22
C ASP A 34 -18.80 -0.61 -1.58
N THR A 35 -19.63 0.44 -1.64
CA THR A 35 -19.30 1.74 -1.07
C THR A 35 -19.17 1.72 0.45
N GLU A 36 -19.61 0.67 1.14
CA GLU A 36 -19.36 0.52 2.58
C GLU A 36 -17.86 0.41 2.87
N TYR A 37 -17.10 -0.25 1.99
CA TYR A 37 -15.67 -0.52 2.16
C TYR A 37 -14.75 0.49 1.48
N VAL A 38 -15.28 1.64 1.05
CA VAL A 38 -14.53 2.73 0.44
C VAL A 38 -14.81 4.04 1.17
N SER A 39 -13.79 4.88 1.36
CA SER A 39 -13.97 6.16 2.07
C SER A 39 -14.39 7.32 1.19
N ARG A 40 -14.01 7.32 -0.10
CA ARG A 40 -14.31 8.40 -1.06
C ARG A 40 -14.54 7.83 -2.46
N PRO A 41 -15.43 8.41 -3.29
CA PRO A 41 -15.71 7.91 -4.65
C PRO A 41 -14.48 7.84 -5.57
N ASP A 42 -13.51 8.74 -5.37
CA ASP A 42 -12.26 8.87 -6.12
C ASP A 42 -11.03 8.31 -5.35
N GLY A 43 -11.28 7.62 -4.23
CA GLY A 43 -10.24 7.07 -3.37
C GLY A 43 -9.75 5.70 -3.80
N TYR A 44 -8.82 5.16 -3.02
CA TYR A 44 -8.38 3.77 -3.18
C TYR A 44 -9.54 2.79 -2.93
N VAL A 45 -9.68 1.82 -3.84
CA VAL A 45 -10.68 0.75 -3.75
C VAL A 45 -9.93 -0.55 -3.46
N PRO A 46 -10.04 -1.11 -2.24
CA PRO A 46 -9.51 -2.43 -1.95
C PRO A 46 -10.12 -3.47 -2.88
N THR A 47 -9.34 -4.46 -3.32
CA THR A 47 -9.83 -5.54 -4.18
C THR A 47 -10.98 -6.32 -3.55
N GLU A 48 -11.00 -6.46 -2.22
CA GLU A 48 -12.08 -7.11 -1.47
C GLU A 48 -13.38 -6.28 -1.44
N ALA A 49 -13.30 -4.97 -1.72
CA ALA A 49 -14.48 -4.10 -1.84
C ALA A 49 -15.21 -4.27 -3.18
N ILE A 50 -14.62 -4.98 -4.14
CA ILE A 50 -15.24 -5.24 -5.45
C ILE A 50 -16.19 -6.43 -5.30
N LEU A 51 -17.50 -6.25 -5.50
CA LEU A 51 -18.48 -7.34 -5.51
C LEU A 51 -18.22 -8.30 -6.67
N GLY A 52 -17.82 -7.74 -7.79
CA GLY A 52 -17.61 -8.44 -9.05
C GLY A 52 -17.51 -7.45 -10.21
N VAL A 53 -17.43 -7.99 -11.41
CA VAL A 53 -17.29 -7.20 -12.63
C VAL A 53 -18.39 -7.55 -13.64
N TRP A 54 -18.91 -6.52 -14.31
CA TRP A 54 -19.78 -6.68 -15.46
C TRP A 54 -18.94 -6.71 -16.73
N LEU A 55 -19.07 -7.76 -17.54
CA LEU A 55 -18.34 -7.85 -18.80
C LEU A 55 -18.99 -6.95 -19.85
N VAL A 56 -18.14 -6.21 -20.57
CA VAL A 56 -18.55 -5.25 -21.61
C VAL A 56 -18.19 -5.79 -22.98
N GLY A 57 -19.16 -5.77 -23.89
CA GLY A 57 -18.95 -6.16 -25.28
C GLY A 57 -18.01 -5.19 -26.01
N ALA A 58 -17.42 -5.63 -27.11
CA ALA A 58 -16.60 -4.76 -27.97
C ALA A 58 -17.39 -3.57 -28.54
N ASP A 59 -18.73 -3.63 -28.52
CA ASP A 59 -19.65 -2.58 -28.91
C ASP A 59 -19.93 -1.54 -27.80
N GLY A 60 -19.25 -1.65 -26.64
CA GLY A 60 -19.43 -0.75 -25.51
C GLY A 60 -20.72 -1.00 -24.73
N LYS A 61 -21.40 -2.13 -24.95
CA LYS A 61 -22.64 -2.47 -24.23
C LYS A 61 -22.39 -3.54 -23.16
N PRO A 62 -23.13 -3.51 -22.04
CA PRO A 62 -23.09 -4.60 -21.07
C PRO A 62 -23.52 -5.91 -21.72
N THR A 63 -22.74 -6.97 -21.54
CA THR A 63 -23.09 -8.32 -22.03
C THR A 63 -24.20 -8.97 -21.20
N GLY A 64 -24.49 -8.42 -20.02
CA GLY A 64 -25.38 -9.02 -19.01
C GLY A 64 -24.73 -10.13 -18.18
N VAL A 65 -23.44 -10.44 -18.42
CA VAL A 65 -22.66 -11.37 -17.61
C VAL A 65 -22.00 -10.61 -16.46
N PHE A 66 -22.26 -11.09 -15.25
CA PHE A 66 -21.62 -10.62 -14.02
C PHE A 66 -20.73 -11.74 -13.47
N GLU A 67 -19.46 -11.43 -13.23
CA GLU A 67 -18.50 -12.33 -12.60
C GLU A 67 -18.26 -11.88 -11.16
N GLU A 68 -18.72 -12.70 -10.22
CA GLU A 68 -18.54 -12.45 -8.78
C GLU A 68 -17.06 -12.53 -8.41
N ASN A 69 -16.60 -11.60 -7.57
CA ASN A 69 -15.25 -11.63 -7.03
C ASN A 69 -15.18 -12.67 -5.90
N PRO A 70 -14.36 -13.73 -6.03
CA PRO A 70 -14.23 -14.74 -4.97
C PRO A 70 -13.62 -14.19 -3.67
N ASN A 71 -12.94 -13.04 -3.75
CA ASN A 71 -12.31 -12.37 -2.62
C ASN A 71 -13.18 -11.24 -2.03
N TYR A 72 -14.43 -11.10 -2.49
CA TYR A 72 -15.33 -10.07 -1.97
C TYR A 72 -15.60 -10.27 -0.46
N GLY A 73 -15.42 -9.20 0.32
CA GLY A 73 -15.65 -9.20 1.76
C GLY A 73 -15.03 -7.99 2.46
N LEU A 74 -15.12 -7.96 3.78
CA LEU A 74 -14.49 -6.91 4.59
C LEU A 74 -12.96 -6.96 4.37
N PRO A 75 -12.32 -5.88 3.91
CA PRO A 75 -10.86 -5.84 3.79
C PRO A 75 -10.26 -5.84 5.20
N THR A 76 -9.49 -6.88 5.53
CA THR A 76 -8.86 -7.05 6.85
C THR A 76 -7.40 -7.50 6.78
N VAL A 77 -6.90 -7.78 5.58
CA VAL A 77 -5.61 -8.43 5.37
C VAL A 77 -4.60 -7.42 4.87
N ASP A 78 -3.43 -7.42 5.50
CA ASP A 78 -2.27 -6.68 5.03
C ASP A 78 -1.73 -7.27 3.72
N ASP A 79 -1.16 -6.42 2.88
CA ASP A 79 -0.46 -6.86 1.68
C ASP A 79 0.92 -6.22 1.64
N PHE A 80 1.95 -7.02 1.92
CA PHE A 80 3.35 -6.63 1.89
C PHE A 80 4.13 -7.31 0.76
N ASP A 81 3.45 -7.97 -0.19
CA ASP A 81 4.11 -8.80 -1.20
C ASP A 81 5.12 -7.99 -2.03
N LYS A 82 4.80 -6.73 -2.34
CA LYS A 82 5.71 -5.82 -3.06
C LYS A 82 6.92 -5.39 -2.23
N LEU A 83 6.82 -5.40 -0.90
CA LEU A 83 7.94 -5.10 -0.01
C LEU A 83 8.82 -6.33 0.23
N THR A 84 8.23 -7.49 0.47
CA THR A 84 8.95 -8.71 0.85
C THR A 84 9.42 -9.53 -0.35
N GLY A 85 8.74 -9.41 -1.49
CA GLY A 85 9.12 -10.06 -2.75
C GLY A 85 10.24 -9.35 -3.52
N CYS A 86 10.69 -8.19 -3.06
CA CYS A 86 11.78 -7.45 -3.71
C CYS A 86 13.14 -8.13 -3.45
N GLY A 87 14.06 -8.07 -4.41
CA GLY A 87 15.44 -8.57 -4.25
C GLY A 87 16.37 -7.66 -3.42
N HIS A 88 15.83 -6.61 -2.78
CA HIS A 88 16.64 -5.63 -2.06
C HIS A 88 17.01 -6.09 -0.64
N TYR A 89 18.19 -5.69 -0.18
CA TYR A 89 18.65 -6.01 1.17
C TYR A 89 17.89 -5.19 2.22
N LEU A 90 16.96 -5.84 2.93
CA LEU A 90 16.19 -5.28 4.05
C LEU A 90 16.58 -5.86 5.41
N GLY A 91 17.73 -6.53 5.52
CA GLY A 91 18.18 -7.14 6.78
C GLY A 91 18.34 -6.16 7.94
N TRP A 92 18.45 -4.86 7.64
CA TRP A 92 18.46 -3.79 8.65
C TRP A 92 17.09 -3.56 9.32
N LEU A 93 15.99 -4.08 8.77
CA LEU A 93 14.65 -4.02 9.39
C LEU A 93 14.32 -5.26 10.24
N GLY A 94 15.09 -6.35 10.13
CA GLY A 94 14.68 -7.63 10.69
C GLY A 94 13.55 -8.23 9.86
N ASP A 95 12.33 -8.30 10.42
CA ASP A 95 11.10 -8.60 9.68
C ASP A 95 10.57 -7.31 9.03
N PRO A 96 10.69 -7.15 7.68
CA PRO A 96 10.32 -5.90 7.04
C PRO A 96 8.83 -5.59 7.13
N ALA A 97 7.96 -6.61 7.06
CA ALA A 97 6.51 -6.41 7.08
C ALA A 97 6.07 -5.94 8.47
N ALA A 98 6.51 -6.64 9.53
CA ALA A 98 6.22 -6.26 10.90
C ALA A 98 6.80 -4.87 11.24
N ALA A 99 8.07 -4.61 10.88
CA ALA A 99 8.71 -3.33 11.15
C ALA A 99 7.98 -2.16 10.49
N VAL A 100 7.61 -2.29 9.20
CA VAL A 100 6.86 -1.24 8.49
C VAL A 100 5.48 -1.05 9.09
N ARG A 101 4.74 -2.13 9.38
CA ARG A 101 3.40 -2.05 10.00
C ARG A 101 3.47 -1.29 11.33
N ASP A 102 4.38 -1.69 12.21
CA ASP A 102 4.51 -1.10 13.54
C ASP A 102 4.93 0.36 13.47
N SER A 103 5.84 0.70 12.55
CA SER A 103 6.27 2.09 12.37
C SER A 103 5.16 2.98 11.81
N VAL A 104 4.40 2.52 10.83
CA VAL A 104 3.23 3.24 10.30
C VAL A 104 2.17 3.42 11.39
N ALA A 105 1.89 2.37 12.17
CA ALA A 105 0.95 2.45 13.30
C ALA A 105 1.43 3.47 14.36
N GLY A 106 2.74 3.50 14.65
CA GLY A 106 3.36 4.50 15.52
C GLY A 106 3.15 5.92 15.02
N CYS A 107 3.42 6.18 13.73
CA CYS A 107 3.16 7.50 13.12
C CYS A 107 1.68 7.90 13.24
N LEU A 108 0.75 6.98 13.00
CA LEU A 108 -0.68 7.25 13.14
C LEU A 108 -1.06 7.60 14.59
N ALA A 109 -0.55 6.85 15.57
CA ALA A 109 -0.83 7.08 16.99
C ALA A 109 -0.25 8.42 17.49
N GLU A 110 0.90 8.86 16.97
CA GLU A 110 1.47 10.18 17.26
C GLU A 110 0.60 11.31 16.72
N GLN A 111 0.00 11.16 15.53
CA GLN A 111 -0.86 12.17 14.92
C GLN A 111 -2.27 12.19 15.53
N ALA A 112 -2.80 11.03 15.91
CA ALA A 112 -4.12 10.87 16.48
C ALA A 112 -4.09 9.80 17.58
N PRO A 113 -3.99 10.20 18.87
CA PRO A 113 -4.00 9.26 19.97
C PRO A 113 -5.22 8.32 19.94
N GLY A 114 -4.97 7.02 20.06
CA GLY A 114 -6.00 5.98 19.96
C GLY A 114 -6.32 5.54 18.53
N ALA A 115 -5.60 6.04 17.51
CA ALA A 115 -5.73 5.52 16.15
C ALA A 115 -5.37 4.02 16.08
N HIS A 116 -6.16 3.26 15.34
CA HIS A 116 -5.96 1.84 15.11
C HIS A 116 -5.86 1.56 13.60
N LEU A 117 -4.70 1.02 13.20
CA LEU A 117 -4.44 0.55 11.86
C LEU A 117 -5.10 -0.83 11.66
N GLU A 118 -6.15 -0.89 10.84
CA GLU A 118 -6.85 -2.14 10.56
C GLU A 118 -6.05 -2.98 9.56
N TRP A 119 -5.73 -2.43 8.40
CA TRP A 119 -4.91 -3.07 7.37
C TRP A 119 -4.00 -2.05 6.68
N LEU A 120 -2.89 -2.55 6.12
CA LEU A 120 -1.89 -1.81 5.35
C LEU A 120 -1.51 -2.60 4.09
N LYS A 121 -1.58 -1.96 2.92
CA LYS A 121 -1.26 -2.56 1.62
C LYS A 121 -0.22 -1.73 0.89
N ILE A 122 0.82 -2.39 0.37
CA ILE A 122 1.88 -1.76 -0.43
C ILE A 122 1.44 -1.71 -1.89
N LEU A 123 1.33 -0.50 -2.43
CA LEU A 123 0.69 -0.29 -3.74
C LEU A 123 1.63 -0.50 -4.91
N ASP A 124 2.93 -0.20 -4.77
CA ASP A 124 3.94 -0.32 -5.82
C ASP A 124 5.24 -0.91 -5.29
N GLU A 125 6.15 -1.28 -6.20
CA GLU A 125 7.51 -1.67 -5.82
C GLU A 125 8.19 -0.50 -5.09
N PRO A 126 8.72 -0.69 -3.86
CA PRO A 126 9.34 0.39 -3.13
C PRO A 126 10.60 0.95 -3.80
N ARG A 127 11.03 2.14 -3.37
CA ARG A 127 12.28 2.78 -3.77
C ARG A 127 13.29 2.69 -2.65
N TYR A 128 14.53 2.38 -3.02
CA TYR A 128 15.61 2.13 -2.07
C TYR A 128 16.79 3.04 -2.35
N LEU A 129 17.49 3.42 -1.28
CA LEU A 129 18.76 4.13 -1.39
C LEU A 129 19.73 3.64 -0.32
N THR A 130 20.90 3.17 -0.73
CA THR A 130 21.93 2.67 0.19
C THR A 130 23.18 3.53 0.13
N GLY A 131 23.64 3.99 1.28
CA GLY A 131 24.93 4.65 1.44
C GLY A 131 26.00 3.61 1.78
N VAL A 132 27.10 3.59 1.03
CA VAL A 132 28.18 2.61 1.21
C VAL A 132 29.51 3.29 1.51
N ARG A 133 30.34 2.64 2.34
CA ARG A 133 31.73 3.02 2.58
C ARG A 133 32.64 1.86 2.18
N VAL A 134 33.65 2.16 1.37
CA VAL A 134 34.70 1.20 1.01
C VAL A 134 35.71 1.13 2.16
N ARG A 135 36.03 -0.09 2.60
CA ARG A 135 37.01 -0.37 3.65
C ARG A 135 38.26 -0.98 2.98
N PRO A 136 39.35 -0.22 2.78
CA PRO A 136 40.54 -0.73 2.09
C PRO A 136 41.31 -1.79 2.89
N ASP A 137 41.08 -1.84 4.20
CA ASP A 137 41.66 -2.77 5.18
C ASP A 137 41.05 -4.18 5.12
N LEU A 138 39.91 -4.34 4.47
CA LEU A 138 39.23 -5.61 4.28
C LEU A 138 39.15 -5.88 2.77
N GLU A 139 39.90 -6.86 2.27
CA GLU A 139 39.92 -7.27 0.86
C GLU A 139 38.52 -7.19 0.24
N ASN A 140 38.30 -6.14 -0.57
CA ASN A 140 37.08 -5.89 -1.35
C ASN A 140 35.75 -5.93 -0.59
N ARG A 141 35.68 -5.50 0.68
CA ARG A 141 34.39 -5.42 1.40
C ARG A 141 33.82 -4.00 1.44
N THR A 142 32.64 -3.85 0.84
CA THR A 142 31.81 -2.65 0.94
C THR A 142 30.91 -2.77 2.17
N VAL A 143 30.88 -1.75 3.03
CA VAL A 143 30.01 -1.71 4.22
C VAL A 143 28.85 -0.77 3.98
N ILE A 144 27.63 -1.23 4.24
CA ILE A 144 26.43 -0.39 4.20
C ILE A 144 26.43 0.49 5.46
N THR A 145 26.43 1.80 5.25
CA THR A 145 26.45 2.81 6.32
C THR A 145 25.09 3.47 6.52
N ARG A 146 24.24 3.47 5.49
CA ARG A 146 22.90 4.05 5.52
C ARG A 146 21.97 3.26 4.62
N ALA A 147 20.70 3.19 5.01
CA ALA A 147 19.65 2.68 4.16
C ALA A 147 18.44 3.63 4.20
N GLY A 148 17.80 3.79 3.06
CA GLY A 148 16.56 4.52 2.86
C GLY A 148 15.58 3.64 2.09
N LEU A 149 14.31 3.71 2.50
CA LEU A 149 13.17 3.03 1.91
C LEU A 149 12.05 4.06 1.73
N ALA A 150 11.41 4.10 0.56
CA ALA A 150 10.15 4.80 0.34
C ALA A 150 9.15 3.83 -0.31
N LEU A 151 7.95 3.71 0.25
CA LEU A 151 6.90 2.81 -0.25
C LEU A 151 5.56 3.54 -0.36
N SER A 152 4.83 3.33 -1.45
CA SER A 152 3.45 3.79 -1.59
C SER A 152 2.52 2.82 -0.86
N PHE A 153 1.51 3.36 -0.17
CA PHE A 153 0.57 2.56 0.59
C PHE A 153 -0.88 3.00 0.41
N ALA A 154 -1.78 2.05 0.66
CA ALA A 154 -3.13 2.33 1.15
C ALA A 154 -3.29 1.70 2.52
N LEU A 155 -4.02 2.34 3.42
CA LEU A 155 -4.33 1.80 4.74
C LEU A 155 -5.75 2.13 5.16
N SER A 156 -6.35 1.31 6.01
CA SER A 156 -7.56 1.66 6.76
C SER A 156 -7.21 1.97 8.20
N VAL A 157 -7.73 3.08 8.69
CA VAL A 157 -7.53 3.55 10.06
C VAL A 157 -8.86 3.95 10.68
N THR A 158 -9.01 3.63 11.97
CA THR A 158 -10.06 4.15 12.83
C THR A 158 -9.44 4.98 13.94
N ALA A 159 -10.17 5.96 14.48
CA ALA A 159 -9.74 6.73 15.63
C ALA A 159 -10.97 7.11 16.48
N PRO A 160 -10.81 7.41 17.79
CA PRO A 160 -11.91 7.80 18.65
C PRO A 160 -12.73 8.95 18.04
N GLU A 161 -14.05 8.82 18.06
CA GLU A 161 -15.01 9.81 17.55
C GLU A 161 -14.89 10.15 16.05
N ARG A 162 -14.11 9.38 15.28
CA ARG A 162 -13.97 9.53 13.83
C ARG A 162 -14.53 8.32 13.08
N ARG A 163 -14.99 8.57 11.86
CA ARG A 163 -15.35 7.49 10.93
C ARG A 163 -14.07 6.77 10.49
N ARG A 164 -14.17 5.49 10.15
CA ARG A 164 -13.13 4.76 9.42
C ARG A 164 -12.73 5.51 8.15
N GLU A 165 -11.44 5.68 7.94
CA GLU A 165 -10.86 6.32 6.77
C GLU A 165 -9.86 5.40 6.07
N ILE A 166 -9.90 5.40 4.74
CA ILE A 166 -8.87 4.83 3.88
C ILE A 166 -7.97 5.97 3.41
N LEU A 167 -6.69 5.86 3.76
CA LEU A 167 -5.68 6.84 3.45
C LEU A 167 -4.69 6.24 2.46
N THR A 168 -4.22 7.06 1.53
CA THR A 168 -3.11 6.73 0.63
C THR A 168 -1.97 7.70 0.81
N GLY A 169 -0.75 7.27 0.58
CA GLY A 169 0.42 8.14 0.64
C GLY A 169 1.71 7.37 0.47
N VAL A 170 2.80 7.96 0.95
CA VAL A 170 4.12 7.31 0.99
C VAL A 170 4.64 7.29 2.41
N PHE A 171 5.14 6.13 2.83
CA PHE A 171 5.95 6.00 4.04
C PHE A 171 7.42 5.95 3.64
N THR A 172 8.24 6.77 4.29
CA THR A 172 9.69 6.79 4.12
C THR A 172 10.39 6.43 5.41
N TRP A 173 11.39 5.56 5.36
CA TRP A 173 12.25 5.19 6.48
C TRP A 173 13.70 5.37 6.10
N VAL A 174 14.45 6.13 6.88
CA VAL A 174 15.91 6.21 6.80
C VAL A 174 16.55 5.72 8.08
N SER A 175 17.61 4.92 7.95
CA SER A 175 18.43 4.43 9.06
C SER A 175 19.91 4.74 8.85
N ALA A 176 20.55 5.35 9.85
CA ALA A 176 21.98 5.69 9.83
C ALA A 176 22.54 6.00 11.25
N PRO A 177 23.82 5.69 11.54
CA PRO A 177 24.71 4.78 10.81
C PRO A 177 24.31 3.31 11.00
N LEU A 178 24.51 2.47 9.98
CA LEU A 178 24.28 1.01 10.01
C LEU A 178 25.55 0.19 10.29
N ASP A 179 26.73 0.80 10.13
CA ASP A 179 28.03 0.21 10.41
C ASP A 179 28.41 0.26 11.90
N GLU A 180 27.64 1.01 12.70
CA GLU A 180 27.81 1.15 14.15
C GLU A 180 26.46 0.87 14.85
N PRO A 181 26.05 -0.40 15.03
CA PRO A 181 24.70 -0.74 15.50
C PRO A 181 24.26 -0.05 16.80
N GLY A 182 25.19 0.18 17.74
CA GLY A 182 24.92 0.88 18.99
C GLY A 182 24.66 2.39 18.85
N ARG A 183 24.82 2.96 17.65
CA ARG A 183 24.60 4.39 17.34
C ARG A 183 23.53 4.60 16.28
N ARG A 184 22.92 3.53 15.77
CA ARG A 184 21.86 3.57 14.77
C ARG A 184 20.77 4.54 15.20
N LYS A 185 20.38 5.42 14.28
CA LYS A 185 19.19 6.26 14.39
C LYS A 185 18.28 5.95 13.23
N ASP A 186 16.99 5.96 13.51
CA ASP A 186 15.93 5.81 12.54
C ASP A 186 15.11 7.10 12.48
N GLN A 187 14.71 7.49 11.28
CA GLN A 187 13.75 8.55 11.06
C GLN A 187 12.76 8.12 10.01
N VAL A 188 11.49 8.40 10.27
CA VAL A 188 10.37 8.02 9.42
C VAL A 188 9.50 9.22 9.07
N TRP A 189 8.84 9.14 7.93
CA TRP A 189 7.88 10.12 7.44
C TRP A 189 6.65 9.40 6.90
N LEU A 190 5.47 9.89 7.25
CA LEU A 190 4.19 9.41 6.73
C LEU A 190 3.54 10.55 5.93
N ASP A 191 3.79 10.58 4.62
CA ASP A 191 3.35 11.65 3.73
C ASP A 191 2.03 11.27 3.05
N LEU A 192 0.90 11.72 3.60
CA LEU A 192 -0.42 11.48 3.02
C LEU A 192 -0.57 12.18 1.66
N TRP A 193 -1.22 11.50 0.72
CA TRP A 193 -1.52 11.98 -0.64
C TRP A 193 -0.29 12.31 -1.50
N MET A 194 0.91 11.90 -1.06
CA MET A 194 2.14 12.00 -1.85
C MET A 194 2.27 10.79 -2.79
N GLY A 195 2.72 11.03 -4.02
CA GLY A 195 3.09 9.99 -4.96
C GLY A 195 4.54 9.49 -4.78
N LEU A 196 4.80 8.24 -5.17
CA LEU A 196 6.09 7.57 -4.96
C LEU A 196 7.27 8.29 -5.63
N ASP A 197 7.10 8.81 -6.85
CA ASP A 197 8.17 9.51 -7.57
C ASP A 197 8.67 10.76 -6.83
N ARG A 198 7.75 11.50 -6.18
CA ARG A 198 8.11 12.65 -5.36
C ARG A 198 8.86 12.22 -4.11
N ALA A 199 8.43 11.14 -3.47
CA ALA A 199 9.11 10.60 -2.30
C ALA A 199 10.50 10.06 -2.63
N GLU A 200 10.69 9.47 -3.82
CA GLU A 200 12.00 9.04 -4.31
C GLU A 200 12.97 10.22 -4.45
N ALA A 201 12.50 11.35 -5.01
CA ALA A 201 13.30 12.57 -5.08
C ALA A 201 13.70 13.06 -3.68
N LEU A 202 12.78 13.06 -2.73
CA LEU A 202 13.03 13.45 -1.33
C LEU A 202 13.93 12.46 -0.58
N LEU A 203 13.94 11.18 -0.97
CA LEU A 203 14.74 10.14 -0.30
C LEU A 203 16.23 10.47 -0.30
N ARG A 204 16.71 11.11 -1.37
CA ARG A 204 18.10 11.58 -1.51
C ARG A 204 18.51 12.61 -0.46
N ASP A 205 17.58 13.48 -0.08
CA ASP A 205 17.81 14.49 0.95
C ASP A 205 17.61 13.87 2.34
N ARG A 206 16.52 13.12 2.52
CA ARG A 206 16.16 12.44 3.78
C ARG A 206 17.28 11.53 4.29
N ILE A 207 17.92 10.77 3.39
CA ILE A 207 19.02 9.86 3.79
C ILE A 207 20.21 10.61 4.40
N LEU A 208 20.39 11.88 4.06
CA LEU A 208 21.49 12.72 4.55
C LEU A 208 21.16 13.42 5.87
N LEU A 209 19.89 13.54 6.25
CA LEU A 209 19.44 14.18 7.49
C LEU A 209 19.74 13.31 8.72
N VAL A 210 19.65 11.98 8.57
CA VAL A 210 19.79 11.05 9.69
C VAL A 210 21.27 10.79 10.02
N GLY A 211 21.56 10.65 11.31
CA GLY A 211 22.90 10.26 11.79
C GLY A 211 23.97 11.34 11.66
N ARG A 212 23.62 12.61 11.37
CA ARG A 212 24.57 13.72 11.53
C ARG A 212 24.76 14.03 13.01
N THR A 213 26.01 14.09 13.44
CA THR A 213 26.39 14.78 14.67
C THR A 213 26.30 16.27 14.38
N GLN A 214 25.53 17.05 15.15
CA GLN A 214 25.73 18.50 15.15
C GLN A 214 27.16 18.72 15.66
N THR A 215 28.05 19.18 14.78
CA THR A 215 29.36 19.73 15.14
C THR A 215 29.20 21.10 15.74
#